data_AF-A0A1A9R0F5-F1
#
_entry.id   AF-A0A1A9R0F5-F1
#
_cell.length_a   1.000
_cell.length_b   1.000
_cell.length_c   1.000
_cell.angle_alpha   90.00
_cell.angle_beta   90.00
_cell.angle_gamma   90.00
#
_symmetry.space_group_name_H-M   'P 1'
#
loop_
_entity.id
_entity.type
_entity.pdbx_description
1 polymer ?
#
loop_
_entity_poly.entity_id
_entity_poly.type
_entity_poly.pdbx_seq_one_letter_code
_entity_poly.pdbx_strand_id
1 'polypeptide(L)'
;MMSKRGRFITLEGGEGVGKSTNVGFVAECLEAEGLEVVRTREPGGTARGEAIRALLLDPAPQEPLHVDAELLLMFAARAQHLAEKILPALARGAWVVCDRFTDATFAYQGGGRGIAKERIAVLEDFVQQGLSPDLTLLLDMPKEAARQRLESRLRDRHEQRDRFEQEQADFFQAVRDGYLARAEEAPERFAVIDAQHSLDKVQSQIQQVLLTKVTAWR
;
A
#
# COMPACT_ATOMS: atom_id res chain seq x y z
N MET A 1 -18.44 -2.98 -27.85
CA MET A 1 -17.02 -3.34 -27.60
C MET A 1 -16.84 -3.38 -26.10
N MET A 2 -16.37 -4.50 -25.53
CA MET A 2 -15.98 -4.50 -24.12
C MET A 2 -14.72 -3.64 -24.00
N SER A 3 -14.81 -2.52 -23.28
CA SER A 3 -13.67 -1.70 -22.91
C SER A 3 -12.65 -2.58 -22.16
N LYS A 4 -11.36 -2.54 -22.55
CA LYS A 4 -10.28 -3.25 -21.84
C LYS A 4 -10.21 -2.64 -20.43
N ARG A 5 -10.28 -3.46 -19.38
CA ARG A 5 -10.17 -2.95 -17.99
C ARG A 5 -8.86 -2.20 -17.81
N GLY A 6 -8.88 -1.16 -16.98
CA GLY A 6 -7.68 -0.46 -16.56
C GLY A 6 -6.76 -1.33 -15.71
N ARG A 7 -5.60 -0.78 -15.34
CA ARG A 7 -4.61 -1.48 -14.50
C ARG A 7 -4.63 -1.00 -13.08
N PHE A 8 -4.41 -1.92 -12.15
CA PHE A 8 -4.34 -1.63 -10.72
C PHE A 8 -2.90 -1.74 -10.24
N ILE A 9 -2.33 -0.62 -9.80
CA ILE A 9 -0.95 -0.51 -9.33
C ILE A 9 -0.98 -0.10 -7.86
N THR A 10 -0.23 -0.81 -7.02
CA THR A 10 -0.08 -0.48 -5.60
C THR A 10 1.35 -0.06 -5.30
N LEU A 11 1.50 0.86 -4.35
CA LEU A 11 2.78 1.21 -3.75
C LEU A 11 2.79 0.72 -2.31
N GLU A 12 3.79 -0.09 -1.98
CA GLU A 12 3.90 -0.79 -0.70
C GLU A 12 5.26 -0.55 -0.04
N GLY A 13 5.33 -0.87 1.25
CA GLY A 13 6.55 -0.73 2.07
C GLY A 13 6.29 -0.15 3.45
N GLY A 14 7.30 -0.21 4.32
CA GLY A 14 7.23 0.27 5.70
C GLY A 14 7.00 1.78 5.84
N GLU A 15 6.92 2.27 7.08
CA GLU A 15 6.80 3.71 7.32
C GLU A 15 8.09 4.45 6.92
N GLY A 16 7.95 5.67 6.38
CA GLY A 16 9.11 6.51 6.04
C GLY A 16 9.85 6.16 4.74
N VAL A 17 9.43 5.13 4.00
CA VAL A 17 10.10 4.71 2.74
C VAL A 17 9.80 5.60 1.52
N GLY A 18 8.89 6.58 1.64
CA GLY A 18 8.59 7.56 0.59
C GLY A 18 7.44 7.18 -0.35
N LYS A 19 6.50 6.33 0.07
CA LYS A 19 5.33 5.90 -0.73
C LYS A 19 4.52 7.08 -1.24
N SER A 20 4.03 7.95 -0.36
CA SER A 20 3.11 9.03 -0.75
C SER A 20 3.71 10.01 -1.76
N THR A 21 5.02 10.27 -1.69
CA THR A 21 5.77 11.04 -2.70
C THR A 21 5.76 10.32 -4.05
N ASN A 22 6.08 9.02 -4.04
CA ASN A 22 6.18 8.22 -5.25
C ASN A 22 4.82 7.84 -5.87
N VAL A 23 3.73 7.85 -5.10
CA VAL A 23 2.35 7.73 -5.63
C VAL A 23 2.05 8.87 -6.58
N GLY A 24 2.48 10.10 -6.24
CA GLY A 24 2.34 11.26 -7.11
C GLY A 24 3.15 11.10 -8.39
N PHE A 25 4.43 10.77 -8.25
CA PHE A 25 5.34 10.55 -9.37
C PHE A 25 4.85 9.45 -10.34
N VAL A 26 4.36 8.32 -9.82
CA VAL A 26 3.81 7.22 -10.66
C VAL A 26 2.59 7.70 -11.44
N ALA A 27 1.69 8.45 -10.79
CA ALA A 27 0.51 8.98 -11.47
C ALA A 27 0.91 9.95 -12.60
N GLU A 28 1.83 10.88 -12.33
CA GLU A 28 2.34 11.82 -13.33
C GLU A 28 2.98 11.10 -14.52
N CYS A 29 3.76 10.03 -14.28
CA CYS A 29 4.35 9.22 -15.35
C CYS A 29 3.27 8.56 -16.24
N LEU A 30 2.20 8.03 -15.65
CA LEU A 30 1.11 7.39 -16.39
C LEU A 30 0.24 8.40 -17.13
N GLU A 31 0.00 9.57 -16.54
CA GLU A 31 -0.72 10.68 -17.18
C GLU A 31 0.05 11.23 -18.37
N ALA A 32 1.39 11.31 -18.28
CA ALA A 32 2.26 11.69 -19.40
C ALA A 32 2.19 10.68 -20.57
N GLU A 33 1.86 9.42 -20.28
CA GLU A 33 1.56 8.40 -21.29
C GLU A 33 0.14 8.52 -21.87
N GLY A 34 -0.66 9.51 -21.45
CA GLY A 34 -2.03 9.73 -21.93
C GLY A 34 -3.07 8.80 -21.31
N LEU A 35 -2.78 8.21 -20.13
CA LEU A 35 -3.69 7.34 -19.41
C LEU A 35 -4.54 8.14 -18.41
N GLU A 36 -5.82 7.80 -18.26
CA GLU A 36 -6.63 8.29 -17.12
C GLU A 36 -6.15 7.60 -15.84
N VAL A 37 -5.80 8.37 -14.81
CA VAL A 37 -5.30 7.84 -13.53
C VAL A 37 -6.20 8.25 -12.37
N VAL A 38 -6.54 7.27 -11.53
CA VAL A 38 -7.22 7.45 -10.25
C VAL A 38 -6.25 7.16 -9.13
N ARG A 39 -5.89 8.21 -8.38
CA ARG A 39 -5.07 8.09 -7.17
C ARG A 39 -5.93 7.80 -5.95
N THR A 40 -5.46 6.90 -5.09
CA THR A 40 -6.16 6.57 -3.85
C THR A 40 -5.21 5.96 -2.79
N ARG A 41 -5.73 5.62 -1.60
CA ARG A 41 -4.95 5.05 -0.49
C ARG A 41 -5.78 4.13 0.41
N GLU A 42 -5.11 3.24 1.13
CA GLU A 42 -5.69 2.42 2.19
C GLU A 42 -4.95 2.50 3.55
N PRO A 43 -5.66 2.23 4.66
CA PRO A 43 -7.13 2.26 4.77
C PRO A 43 -7.64 3.68 4.47
N GLY A 44 -8.79 3.83 3.81
CA GLY A 44 -9.29 5.14 3.37
C GLY A 44 -9.94 5.12 1.98
N GLY A 45 -9.82 6.23 1.27
CA GLY A 45 -10.19 6.34 -0.15
C GLY A 45 -11.67 6.64 -0.42
N THR A 46 -12.53 6.52 0.59
CA THR A 46 -13.97 6.87 0.56
C THR A 46 -14.36 7.52 1.90
N ALA A 47 -15.48 8.25 1.97
CA ALA A 47 -15.90 8.87 3.23
C ALA A 47 -16.05 7.87 4.39
N ARG A 48 -16.59 6.67 4.11
CA ARG A 48 -16.71 5.59 5.09
C ARG A 48 -15.36 4.92 5.39
N GLY A 49 -14.52 4.73 4.38
CA GLY A 49 -13.16 4.23 4.56
C GLY A 49 -12.30 5.15 5.42
N GLU A 50 -12.43 6.48 5.27
CA GLU A 50 -11.71 7.46 6.10
C GLU A 50 -12.20 7.45 7.55
N ALA A 51 -13.50 7.23 7.80
CA ALA A 51 -14.01 7.05 9.17
C ALA A 51 -13.44 5.81 9.85
N ILE A 52 -13.32 4.69 9.12
CA ILE A 52 -12.66 3.48 9.61
C ILE A 52 -11.16 3.71 9.83
N ARG A 53 -10.50 4.44 8.91
CA ARG A 53 -9.09 4.84 9.05
C ARG A 53 -8.85 5.61 10.34
N ALA A 54 -9.74 6.55 10.69
CA ALA A 54 -9.60 7.32 11.92
C ALA A 54 -9.54 6.40 13.16
N LEU A 55 -10.43 5.40 13.23
CA LEU A 55 -10.43 4.41 14.31
C LEU A 55 -9.17 3.54 14.31
N LEU A 56 -8.69 3.14 13.13
CA LEU A 56 -7.49 2.31 13.00
C LEU A 56 -6.21 3.02 13.44
N LEU A 57 -6.13 4.33 13.27
CA LEU A 57 -4.95 5.14 13.57
C LEU A 57 -4.96 5.79 14.95
N ASP A 58 -6.12 5.79 15.63
CA ASP A 58 -6.29 6.39 16.95
C ASP A 58 -5.29 5.78 17.96
N PRO A 59 -4.35 6.57 18.51
CA PRO A 59 -3.38 6.07 19.47
C PRO A 59 -3.91 6.02 20.91
N ALA A 60 -5.21 6.26 21.15
CA ALA A 60 -5.81 6.28 22.48
C ALA A 60 -5.51 4.99 23.29
N PRO A 61 -4.82 5.10 24.45
CA PRO A 61 -4.36 3.92 25.19
C PRO A 61 -5.45 3.25 26.05
N GLN A 62 -6.61 3.90 26.24
CA GLN A 62 -7.62 3.46 27.20
C GLN A 62 -8.39 2.22 26.73
N GLU A 63 -8.51 2.04 25.42
CA GLU A 63 -9.19 0.89 24.80
C GLU A 63 -8.40 0.47 23.54
N PRO A 64 -7.31 -0.30 23.70
CA PRO A 64 -6.52 -0.73 22.56
C PRO A 64 -7.32 -1.68 21.67
N LEU A 65 -7.23 -1.47 20.36
CA LEU A 65 -7.90 -2.30 19.38
C LEU A 65 -7.33 -3.73 19.40
N HIS A 66 -8.19 -4.73 19.59
CA HIS A 66 -7.79 -6.13 19.46
C HIS A 66 -7.31 -6.44 18.04
N VAL A 67 -6.30 -7.30 17.89
CA VAL A 67 -5.66 -7.59 16.59
C VAL A 67 -6.64 -8.12 15.54
N ASP A 68 -7.62 -8.94 15.95
CA ASP A 68 -8.68 -9.42 15.05
C ASP A 68 -9.63 -8.29 14.64
N ALA A 69 -9.91 -7.33 15.52
CA ALA A 69 -10.74 -6.17 15.19
C ALA A 69 -10.00 -5.23 14.23
N GLU A 70 -8.70 -5.03 14.42
CA GLU A 70 -7.83 -4.32 13.45
C GLU A 70 -7.91 -4.96 12.06
N LEU A 71 -7.74 -6.27 11.98
CA LEU A 71 -7.81 -7.01 10.72
C LEU A 71 -9.17 -6.86 10.03
N LEU A 72 -10.26 -7.03 10.78
CA LEU A 72 -11.62 -6.91 10.24
C LEU A 72 -11.91 -5.49 9.76
N LEU A 73 -11.47 -4.46 10.50
CA LEU A 73 -11.63 -3.06 10.09
C LEU A 73 -10.82 -2.72 8.85
N MET A 74 -9.59 -3.24 8.72
CA MET A 74 -8.80 -3.11 7.49
C MET A 74 -9.57 -3.65 6.27
N PHE A 75 -10.15 -4.84 6.39
CA PHE A 75 -10.94 -5.44 5.30
C PHE A 75 -12.30 -4.77 5.09
N ALA A 76 -12.94 -4.24 6.13
CA ALA A 76 -14.17 -3.45 5.99
C ALA A 76 -13.92 -2.16 5.20
N ALA A 77 -12.83 -1.45 5.49
CA ALA A 77 -12.44 -0.26 4.73
C ALA A 77 -12.12 -0.62 3.27
N ARG A 78 -11.43 -1.73 3.04
CA ARG A 78 -11.08 -2.23 1.70
C ARG A 78 -12.31 -2.60 0.87
N ALA A 79 -13.27 -3.33 1.44
CA ALA A 79 -14.50 -3.70 0.76
C ALA A 79 -15.26 -2.46 0.25
N GLN A 80 -15.39 -1.44 1.11
CA GLN A 80 -15.99 -0.17 0.74
C GLN A 80 -15.22 0.57 -0.37
N HIS A 81 -13.89 0.58 -0.27
CA HIS A 81 -13.02 1.26 -1.21
C HIS A 81 -13.01 0.60 -2.59
N LEU A 82 -13.04 -0.74 -2.63
CA LEU A 82 -13.18 -1.52 -3.85
C LEU A 82 -14.48 -1.21 -4.57
N ALA A 83 -15.61 -1.28 -3.85
CA ALA A 83 -16.93 -1.10 -4.42
C ALA A 83 -17.15 0.31 -4.99
N GLU A 84 -16.78 1.35 -4.24
CA GLU A 84 -17.10 2.73 -4.59
C GLU A 84 -16.07 3.41 -5.51
N LYS A 85 -14.82 2.92 -5.53
CA LYS A 85 -13.73 3.65 -6.19
C LYS A 85 -12.90 2.80 -7.14
N ILE A 86 -12.32 1.71 -6.66
CA ILE A 86 -11.34 0.94 -7.44
C ILE A 86 -12.02 0.20 -8.59
N LEU A 87 -13.04 -0.62 -8.31
CA LEU A 87 -13.71 -1.43 -9.34
C LEU A 87 -14.40 -0.55 -10.41
N PRO A 88 -15.13 0.53 -10.07
CA PRO A 88 -15.69 1.43 -11.09
C PRO A 88 -14.61 2.11 -11.94
N ALA A 89 -13.44 2.44 -11.38
CA ALA A 89 -12.31 3.00 -12.13
C ALA A 89 -11.72 1.99 -13.12
N LEU A 90 -11.44 0.78 -12.66
CA LEU A 90 -10.91 -0.26 -13.53
C LEU A 90 -11.89 -0.63 -14.64
N ALA A 91 -13.20 -0.71 -14.34
CA ALA A 91 -14.23 -1.08 -15.31
C ALA A 91 -14.36 -0.07 -16.47
N ARG A 92 -14.14 1.23 -16.22
CA ARG A 92 -14.17 2.25 -17.28
C ARG A 92 -12.85 2.41 -18.03
N GLY A 93 -11.80 1.66 -17.67
CA GLY A 93 -10.50 1.71 -18.33
C GLY A 93 -9.44 2.58 -17.63
N ALA A 94 -9.81 3.25 -16.53
CA ALA A 94 -8.90 4.09 -15.76
C ALA A 94 -7.88 3.24 -14.98
N TRP A 95 -6.65 3.73 -14.88
CA TRP A 95 -5.60 3.09 -14.10
C TRP A 95 -5.68 3.56 -12.66
N VAL A 96 -5.61 2.65 -11.71
CA VAL A 96 -5.67 2.97 -10.28
C VAL A 96 -4.27 2.89 -9.70
N VAL A 97 -3.82 3.94 -9.04
CA VAL A 97 -2.57 3.99 -8.27
C VAL A 97 -2.93 4.15 -6.79
N CYS A 98 -2.65 3.12 -5.99
CA CYS A 98 -3.07 3.05 -4.59
C CYS A 98 -1.88 3.00 -3.63
N ASP A 99 -1.84 3.92 -2.67
CA ASP A 99 -0.91 3.86 -1.52
C ASP A 99 -1.43 2.80 -0.54
N ARG A 100 -0.72 1.67 -0.46
CA ARG A 100 -1.09 0.45 0.28
C ARG A 100 -2.33 -0.29 -0.25
N PHE A 101 -2.33 -1.60 -0.06
CA PHE A 101 -3.46 -2.51 -0.28
C PHE A 101 -3.28 -3.76 0.61
N THR A 102 -3.66 -4.94 0.15
CA THR A 102 -3.68 -6.17 0.96
C THR A 102 -2.30 -6.71 1.30
N ASP A 103 -1.26 -6.40 0.53
CA ASP A 103 0.11 -6.76 0.89
C ASP A 103 0.54 -6.05 2.20
N ALA A 104 0.06 -4.83 2.46
CA ALA A 104 0.20 -4.19 3.77
C ALA A 104 -0.49 -4.99 4.88
N THR A 105 -1.63 -5.64 4.61
CA THR A 105 -2.30 -6.47 5.62
C THR A 105 -1.48 -7.71 5.97
N PHE A 106 -0.91 -8.40 4.97
CA PHE A 106 0.01 -9.51 5.23
C PHE A 106 1.26 -9.07 5.99
N ALA A 107 1.80 -7.90 5.70
CA ALA A 107 2.98 -7.38 6.38
C ALA A 107 2.69 -6.94 7.82
N TYR A 108 1.67 -6.10 8.03
CA TYR A 108 1.37 -5.50 9.35
C TYR A 108 0.57 -6.44 10.25
N GLN A 109 -0.56 -6.95 9.77
CA GLN A 109 -1.38 -7.86 10.58
C GLN A 109 -0.80 -9.27 10.60
N GLY A 110 -0.19 -9.73 9.51
CA GLY A 110 0.49 -11.03 9.47
C GLY A 110 1.82 -11.00 10.20
N GLY A 111 2.83 -10.39 9.58
CA GLY A 111 4.18 -10.30 10.14
C GLY A 111 4.24 -9.56 11.47
N GLY A 112 3.73 -8.33 11.51
CA GLY A 112 3.81 -7.46 12.69
C GLY A 112 2.95 -7.92 13.88
N ARG A 113 1.70 -8.33 13.66
CA ARG A 113 0.78 -8.79 14.74
C ARG A 113 0.79 -10.30 14.97
N GLY A 114 1.45 -11.08 14.12
CA GLY A 114 1.50 -12.53 14.23
C GLY A 114 0.21 -13.25 13.83
N ILE A 115 -0.69 -12.62 13.08
CA ILE A 115 -1.89 -13.29 12.59
C ILE A 115 -1.49 -14.29 11.49
N ALA A 116 -1.97 -15.53 11.60
CA ALA A 116 -1.72 -16.57 10.62
C ALA A 116 -2.14 -16.13 9.20
N LYS A 117 -1.26 -16.35 8.21
CA LYS A 117 -1.43 -15.94 6.82
C LYS A 117 -2.73 -16.46 6.22
N GLU A 118 -3.13 -17.67 6.62
CA GLU A 118 -4.34 -18.36 6.14
C GLU A 118 -5.60 -17.59 6.54
N ARG A 119 -5.63 -16.97 7.73
CA ARG A 119 -6.76 -16.14 8.17
C ARG A 119 -6.89 -14.88 7.31
N ILE A 120 -5.75 -14.28 6.96
CA ILE A 120 -5.70 -13.09 6.09
C ILE A 120 -6.14 -13.47 4.67
N ALA A 121 -5.66 -14.60 4.15
CA ALA A 121 -6.01 -15.10 2.81
C ALA A 121 -7.52 -15.37 2.65
N VAL A 122 -8.19 -15.89 3.69
CA VAL A 122 -9.66 -16.07 3.67
C VAL A 122 -10.39 -14.74 3.51
N LEU A 123 -9.93 -13.69 4.20
CA LEU A 123 -10.54 -12.36 4.09
C LEU A 123 -10.18 -11.67 2.77
N GLU A 124 -8.95 -11.88 2.27
CA GLU A 124 -8.53 -11.44 0.94
C GLU A 124 -9.46 -11.99 -0.14
N ASP A 125 -9.66 -13.31 -0.18
CA ASP A 125 -10.53 -13.96 -1.15
C ASP A 125 -11.98 -13.47 -1.05
N PHE A 126 -12.52 -13.41 0.18
CA PHE A 126 -13.87 -12.95 0.44
C PHE A 126 -14.13 -11.52 -0.05
N VAL A 127 -13.18 -10.59 0.19
CA VAL A 127 -13.35 -9.17 -0.15
C VAL A 127 -12.98 -8.87 -1.60
N GLN A 128 -11.91 -9.46 -2.13
CA GLN A 128 -11.38 -9.10 -3.45
C GLN A 128 -11.95 -9.93 -4.60
N GLN A 129 -12.48 -11.12 -4.35
CA GLN A 129 -13.16 -11.97 -5.35
C GLN A 129 -12.32 -12.12 -6.64
N GLY A 130 -11.03 -12.45 -6.48
CA GLY A 130 -10.08 -12.64 -7.58
C GLY A 130 -9.41 -11.37 -8.10
N LEU A 131 -9.73 -10.18 -7.58
CA LEU A 131 -8.97 -8.97 -7.89
C LEU A 131 -7.61 -9.00 -7.19
N SER A 132 -6.54 -8.81 -7.96
CA SER A 132 -5.19 -8.55 -7.47
C SER A 132 -4.63 -7.33 -8.21
N PRO A 133 -3.70 -6.56 -7.60
CA PRO A 133 -2.88 -5.61 -8.33
C PRO A 133 -2.24 -6.27 -9.56
N ASP A 134 -2.20 -5.52 -10.68
CA ASP A 134 -1.43 -5.86 -11.87
C ASP A 134 0.08 -5.63 -11.66
N LEU A 135 0.44 -4.69 -10.76
CA LEU A 135 1.82 -4.41 -10.33
C LEU A 135 1.82 -3.89 -8.90
N THR A 136 2.72 -4.42 -8.07
CA THR A 136 3.04 -3.88 -6.74
C THR A 136 4.47 -3.34 -6.76
N LEU A 137 4.63 -2.03 -6.57
CA LEU A 137 5.93 -1.39 -6.37
C LEU A 137 6.25 -1.43 -4.87
N LEU A 138 7.15 -2.32 -4.46
CA LEU A 138 7.58 -2.44 -3.07
C LEU A 138 8.81 -1.55 -2.84
N LEU A 139 8.63 -0.45 -2.10
CA LEU A 139 9.73 0.43 -1.69
C LEU A 139 10.38 -0.18 -0.45
N ASP A 140 11.53 -0.82 -0.65
CA ASP A 140 12.27 -1.49 0.43
C ASP A 140 13.36 -0.59 1.01
N MET A 141 13.50 -0.64 2.33
CA MET A 141 14.53 0.07 3.07
C MET A 141 14.78 -0.61 4.41
N PRO A 142 16.03 -0.70 4.89
CA PRO A 142 16.32 -1.07 6.27
C PRO A 142 15.59 -0.19 7.28
N LYS A 143 15.09 -0.81 8.34
CA LYS A 143 14.21 -0.17 9.33
C LYS A 143 14.87 1.04 9.99
N GLU A 144 16.18 1.01 10.21
CA GLU A 144 16.93 2.10 10.83
C GLU A 144 16.90 3.36 9.97
N ALA A 145 17.11 3.22 8.66
CA ALA A 145 17.03 4.32 7.71
C ALA A 145 15.60 4.82 7.54
N ALA A 146 14.62 3.90 7.52
CA ALA A 146 13.21 4.22 7.41
C ALA A 146 12.72 5.03 8.62
N ARG A 147 13.16 4.65 9.83
CA ARG A 147 12.88 5.36 11.08
C ARG A 147 13.46 6.76 11.09
N GLN A 148 14.70 6.95 10.62
CA GLN A 148 15.31 8.28 10.54
C GLN A 148 14.51 9.23 9.64
N ARG A 149 14.05 8.75 8.47
CA ARG A 149 13.20 9.53 7.56
C ARG A 149 11.84 9.84 8.19
N LEU A 150 11.22 8.87 8.85
CA LEU A 150 9.96 9.04 9.57
C LEU A 150 10.07 10.12 10.65
N GLU A 151 11.10 10.06 11.49
CA GLU A 151 11.33 11.02 12.56
C GLU A 151 11.60 12.44 12.04
N SER A 152 12.31 12.58 10.92
CA SER A 152 12.46 13.88 10.24
C SER A 152 11.10 14.43 9.82
N ARG A 153 10.30 13.63 9.12
CA ARG A 153 8.98 14.02 8.62
C ARG A 153 8.04 14.46 9.75
N LEU A 154 7.98 13.71 10.84
CA LEU A 154 7.12 14.03 11.99
C LEU A 154 7.56 15.33 12.67
N ARG A 155 8.88 15.55 12.80
CA ARG A 155 9.43 16.81 13.33
C ARG A 155 9.07 18.00 12.44
N ASP A 156 9.27 17.86 11.13
CA ASP A 156 9.02 18.92 10.16
C ASP A 156 7.54 19.34 10.09
N ARG A 157 6.63 18.41 10.41
CA ARG A 157 5.17 18.64 10.36
C ARG A 157 4.51 18.85 11.72
N HIS A 158 5.28 18.81 12.81
CA HIS A 158 4.76 18.86 14.18
C HIS A 158 3.65 17.81 14.45
N GLU A 159 3.78 16.63 13.84
CA GLU A 159 2.82 15.53 13.95
C GLU A 159 3.20 14.56 15.07
N GLN A 160 2.21 14.05 15.79
CA GLN A 160 2.40 12.94 16.73
C GLN A 160 2.36 11.60 15.99
N ARG A 161 2.99 10.59 16.57
CA ARG A 161 2.96 9.22 16.03
C ARG A 161 1.57 8.61 16.13
N ASP A 162 1.08 8.06 15.03
CA ASP A 162 -0.14 7.25 15.04
C ASP A 162 0.08 5.89 15.74
N ARG A 163 -1.00 5.11 15.91
CA ARG A 163 -0.96 3.82 16.61
C ARG A 163 0.05 2.82 16.02
N PHE A 164 0.25 2.79 14.71
CA PHE A 164 1.25 1.90 14.08
C PHE A 164 2.66 2.46 14.21
N GLU A 165 2.82 3.78 14.12
CA GLU A 165 4.12 4.45 14.27
C GLU A 165 4.69 4.37 15.71
N GLN A 166 3.87 4.00 16.69
CA GLN A 166 4.25 3.76 18.09
C GLN A 166 4.82 2.37 18.38
N GLU A 167 4.77 1.45 17.41
CA GLU A 167 5.24 0.07 17.58
C GLU A 167 6.76 -0.04 17.77
N GLN A 168 7.20 -1.21 18.23
CA GLN A 168 8.61 -1.47 18.54
C GLN A 168 9.44 -1.86 17.30
N ALA A 169 10.77 -1.83 17.44
CA ALA A 169 11.68 -2.11 16.34
C ALA A 169 11.52 -3.52 15.73
N ASP A 170 11.10 -4.51 16.52
CA ASP A 170 10.89 -5.87 16.05
C ASP A 170 9.62 -5.99 15.20
N PHE A 171 8.58 -5.20 15.52
CA PHE A 171 7.37 -5.09 14.70
C PHE A 171 7.71 -4.60 13.29
N PHE A 172 8.47 -3.50 13.17
CA PHE A 172 8.83 -2.96 11.85
C PHE A 172 9.76 -3.89 11.05
N GLN A 173 10.61 -4.67 11.72
CA GLN A 173 11.38 -5.71 11.05
C GLN A 173 10.47 -6.80 10.49
N ALA A 174 9.54 -7.31 11.30
CA ALA A 174 8.59 -8.33 10.88
C ALA A 174 7.67 -7.84 9.74
N VAL A 175 7.31 -6.56 9.73
CA VAL A 175 6.59 -5.92 8.60
C VAL A 175 7.42 -5.96 7.32
N ARG A 176 8.70 -5.56 7.38
CA ARG A 176 9.59 -5.60 6.21
C ARG A 176 9.75 -7.02 5.69
N ASP A 177 10.01 -7.97 6.58
CA ASP A 177 10.17 -9.38 6.23
C ASP A 177 8.89 -9.95 5.60
N GLY A 178 7.72 -9.57 6.13
CA GLY A 178 6.43 -9.91 5.54
C GLY A 178 6.25 -9.39 4.11
N TYR A 179 6.67 -8.15 3.82
CA TYR A 179 6.64 -7.62 2.46
C TYR A 179 7.61 -8.35 1.52
N LEU A 180 8.83 -8.64 1.97
CA LEU A 180 9.83 -9.34 1.16
C LEU A 180 9.38 -10.77 0.83
N ALA A 181 8.82 -11.49 1.80
CA ALA A 181 8.24 -12.81 1.56
C ALA A 181 7.12 -12.76 0.51
N ARG A 182 6.24 -11.75 0.57
CA ARG A 182 5.20 -11.55 -0.45
C ARG A 182 5.77 -11.29 -1.85
N ALA A 183 6.86 -10.52 -1.93
CA ALA A 183 7.54 -10.25 -3.20
C ALA A 183 8.21 -11.49 -3.80
N GLU A 184 8.80 -12.34 -2.95
CA GLU A 184 9.38 -13.63 -3.36
C GLU A 184 8.32 -14.63 -3.85
N GLU A 185 7.12 -14.62 -3.27
CA GLU A 185 6.01 -15.50 -3.66
C GLU A 185 5.34 -15.14 -5.00
N ALA A 186 5.42 -13.87 -5.42
CA ALA A 186 4.76 -13.38 -6.65
C ALA A 186 5.67 -12.43 -7.46
N PRO A 187 6.86 -12.91 -7.90
CA PRO A 187 7.88 -12.05 -8.52
C PRO A 187 7.44 -11.43 -9.86
N GLU A 188 6.42 -11.99 -10.52
CA GLU A 188 5.84 -11.45 -11.74
C GLU A 188 4.99 -10.19 -11.49
N ARG A 189 4.39 -10.09 -10.28
CA ARG A 189 3.53 -9.00 -9.83
C ARG A 189 4.32 -7.93 -9.08
N PHE A 190 5.34 -8.30 -8.33
CA PHE A 190 6.15 -7.36 -7.56
C PHE A 190 7.32 -6.78 -8.34
N ALA A 191 7.65 -5.53 -8.07
CA ALA A 191 8.95 -4.95 -8.36
C ALA A 191 9.48 -4.28 -7.10
N VAL A 192 10.61 -4.79 -6.59
CA VAL A 192 11.28 -4.25 -5.42
C VAL A 192 12.17 -3.08 -5.83
N ILE A 193 11.97 -1.93 -5.19
CA ILE A 193 12.67 -0.68 -5.44
C ILE A 193 13.52 -0.36 -4.21
N ASP A 194 14.82 -0.17 -4.40
CA ASP A 194 15.71 0.23 -3.31
C ASP A 194 15.45 1.70 -2.93
N ALA A 195 14.71 1.89 -1.84
CA ALA A 195 14.33 3.22 -1.37
C ALA A 195 15.44 3.91 -0.54
N GLN A 196 16.58 3.25 -0.26
CA GLN A 196 17.70 3.86 0.48
C GLN A 196 18.36 5.01 -0.27
N HIS A 197 18.29 5.00 -1.59
CA HIS A 197 18.89 6.02 -2.44
C HIS A 197 18.18 7.38 -2.36
N SER A 198 18.74 8.36 -3.08
CA SER A 198 18.11 9.67 -3.26
C SER A 198 16.78 9.54 -4.01
N LEU A 199 15.88 10.50 -3.80
CA LEU A 199 14.55 10.51 -4.43
C LEU A 199 14.64 10.33 -5.96
N ASP A 200 15.55 11.06 -6.63
CA ASP A 200 15.72 10.98 -8.09
C ASP A 200 16.11 9.57 -8.56
N LYS A 201 16.96 8.87 -7.81
CA LYS A 201 17.35 7.49 -8.13
C LYS A 201 16.19 6.53 -7.93
N VAL A 202 15.44 6.69 -6.85
CA VAL A 202 14.24 5.89 -6.54
C VAL A 202 13.18 6.09 -7.64
N GLN A 203 12.92 7.34 -8.02
CA GLN A 203 11.99 7.70 -9.09
C GLN A 203 12.46 7.16 -10.45
N SER A 204 13.76 7.22 -10.75
CA SER A 204 14.30 6.64 -11.98
C SER A 204 14.07 5.13 -12.06
N GLN A 205 14.30 4.39 -10.96
CA GLN A 205 14.00 2.95 -10.89
C GLN A 205 12.51 2.67 -11.10
N ILE A 206 11.65 3.41 -10.40
CA ILE A 206 10.19 3.30 -10.55
C ILE A 206 9.78 3.52 -12.00
N GLN A 207 10.25 4.59 -12.63
CA GLN A 207 9.90 4.93 -14.00
C GLN A 207 10.31 3.83 -14.97
N GLN A 208 11.53 3.30 -14.83
CA GLN A 208 12.02 2.22 -15.69
C GLN A 208 11.12 0.98 -15.61
N VAL A 209 10.77 0.55 -14.39
CA VAL A 209 9.86 -0.59 -14.18
C VAL A 209 8.48 -0.29 -14.76
N LEU A 210 7.94 0.89 -14.45
CA LEU A 210 6.60 1.30 -14.84
C LEU A 210 6.43 1.35 -16.36
N LEU A 211 7.34 2.02 -17.07
CA LEU A 211 7.28 2.13 -18.52
C LEU A 211 7.43 0.77 -19.20
N THR A 212 8.29 -0.11 -18.67
CA THR A 212 8.41 -1.49 -19.18
C THR A 212 7.07 -2.23 -19.10
N LYS A 213 6.35 -2.12 -17.98
CA LYS A 213 5.02 -2.74 -17.81
C LYS A 213 3.95 -2.07 -18.68
N VAL A 214 3.95 -0.74 -18.79
CA VAL A 214 3.02 0.01 -19.66
C VAL A 214 3.15 -0.45 -21.11
N THR A 215 4.38 -0.53 -21.63
CA THR A 215 4.63 -1.02 -23.00
C THR A 215 4.12 -2.45 -23.19
N ALA A 216 4.28 -3.33 -22.21
CA ALA A 216 3.80 -4.72 -22.29
C ALA A 216 2.27 -4.85 -22.19
N TRP A 217 1.57 -3.89 -21.60
CA TRP A 217 0.12 -3.94 -21.39
C TRP A 217 -0.71 -3.25 -22.47
N ARG A 218 -0.07 -2.43 -23.31
CA ARG A 218 -0.66 -1.84 -24.52
C ARG A 218 -0.83 -2.93 -25.57
#